data_AF-A0A7K4IBZ6-F1
#
_entry.id   AF-A0A7K4IBZ6-F1
#
_cell.length_a   1.000
_cell.length_b   1.000
_cell.length_c   1.000
_cell.angle_alpha   90.00
_cell.angle_beta   90.00
_cell.angle_gamma   90.00
#
_symmetry.space_group_name_H-M   'P 1'
#
loop_
_entity.id
_entity.type
_entity.pdbx_description
1 polymer ?
#
loop_
_entity_poly.entity_id
_entity_poly.type
_entity_poly.pdbx_seq_one_letter_code
_entity_poly.pdbx_strand_id
1 'polypeptide(L)'
;MQPLLDSSFYFMMTTVILLQFSWLSLMRSGGRRYLRSIVHHHRPNTALARAYAWRLERPANAVIEGGTMTALVIFLMGLHLSTYTAEIPLTALFVVGLAMALYTTSTLQTALGVKRLTSVEKQIADKIDSSVDRIGSARTLIDELVGRRSRQDSVRWLALFRIALRDTPLGWSVRDALMEKRKSWERAAETSIAARKASDNGQQGPSIT
;
A
#
# COMPACT_ATOMS: atom_id res chain seq x y z
N MET A 1 22.00 34.04 -23.84
CA MET A 1 22.25 32.64 -23.42
C MET A 1 21.68 32.32 -22.04
N GLN A 2 21.80 33.19 -21.03
CA GLN A 2 21.17 32.99 -19.70
C GLN A 2 19.66 32.63 -19.71
N PRO A 3 18.76 33.33 -20.43
CA PRO A 3 17.32 33.03 -20.35
C PRO A 3 16.95 31.64 -20.93
N LEU A 4 17.75 31.11 -21.86
CA LEU A 4 17.57 29.75 -22.40
C LEU A 4 18.03 28.67 -21.41
N LEU A 5 19.14 28.93 -20.70
CA LEU A 5 19.63 28.04 -19.64
C LEU A 5 18.63 27.98 -18.48
N ASP A 6 18.09 29.14 -18.07
CA ASP A 6 17.09 29.23 -17.00
C ASP A 6 15.80 28.48 -17.39
N SER A 7 15.29 28.69 -18.61
CA SER A 7 14.11 28.00 -19.12
C SER A 7 14.29 26.47 -19.14
N SER A 8 15.45 25.99 -19.59
CA SER A 8 15.73 24.55 -19.63
C SER A 8 15.85 23.89 -18.26
N PHE A 9 16.42 24.60 -17.28
CA PHE A 9 16.49 24.14 -15.91
C PHE A 9 15.08 23.96 -15.31
N TYR A 10 14.21 24.96 -15.47
CA TYR A 10 12.83 24.87 -14.98
C TYR A 10 12.05 23.78 -15.68
N PHE A 11 12.24 23.60 -16.99
CA PHE A 11 11.64 22.51 -17.74
C PHE A 11 12.06 21.15 -17.17
N MET A 12 13.37 20.92 -17.03
CA MET A 12 13.93 19.67 -16.49
C MET A 12 13.40 19.35 -15.09
N MET A 13 13.45 20.34 -14.19
CA MET A 13 12.96 20.19 -12.82
C MET A 13 11.46 19.86 -12.80
N THR A 14 10.65 20.56 -13.61
CA THR A 14 9.21 20.32 -13.71
C THR A 14 8.92 18.92 -14.22
N THR A 15 9.64 18.45 -15.25
CA THR A 15 9.48 17.09 -15.78
C THR A 15 9.81 16.02 -14.76
N VAL A 16 10.91 16.17 -13.99
CA VAL A 16 11.27 15.23 -12.92
C VAL A 16 10.17 15.15 -11.86
N ILE A 17 9.67 16.31 -11.41
CA ILE A 17 8.63 16.39 -10.38
C ILE A 17 7.32 15.79 -10.87
N LEU A 18 6.90 16.11 -12.11
CA LEU A 18 5.68 15.56 -12.71
C LEU A 18 5.77 14.05 -12.87
N LEU A 19 6.91 13.52 -13.31
CA LEU A 19 7.12 12.08 -13.43
C LEU A 19 7.06 11.40 -12.06
N GLN A 20 7.73 11.97 -11.05
CA GLN A 20 7.71 11.48 -9.67
C GLN A 20 6.30 11.48 -9.08
N PHE A 21 5.56 12.57 -9.28
CA PHE A 21 4.18 12.69 -8.79
C PHE A 21 3.26 11.68 -9.49
N SER A 22 3.37 11.55 -10.80
CA SER A 22 2.60 10.57 -11.60
C SER A 22 2.86 9.14 -11.11
N TRP A 23 4.13 8.82 -10.89
CA TRP A 23 4.55 7.53 -10.36
C TRP A 23 3.97 7.23 -8.97
N LEU A 24 4.10 8.16 -8.02
CA LEU A 24 3.54 8.02 -6.68
C LEU A 24 2.02 7.89 -6.71
N SER A 25 1.35 8.62 -7.60
CA SER A 25 -0.11 8.56 -7.79
C SER A 25 -0.56 7.21 -8.34
N LEU A 26 0.16 6.66 -9.33
CA LEU A 26 -0.08 5.32 -9.87
C LEU A 26 0.10 4.26 -8.78
N MET A 27 1.16 4.35 -7.98
CA MET A 27 1.41 3.41 -6.88
C MET A 27 0.38 3.47 -5.77
N ARG A 28 -0.05 4.68 -5.39
CA ARG A 28 -1.13 4.86 -4.41
C ARG A 28 -2.46 4.31 -4.94
N SER A 29 -2.70 4.43 -6.24
CA SER A 29 -3.89 3.90 -6.89
C SER A 29 -3.86 2.37 -6.99
N GLY A 30 -2.72 1.80 -7.37
CA GLY A 30 -2.46 0.35 -7.37
C GLY A 30 -2.66 -0.25 -5.98
N GLY A 31 -2.08 0.39 -4.94
CA GLY A 31 -2.26 -0.03 -3.55
C GLY A 31 -3.72 -0.01 -3.09
N ARG A 32 -4.48 1.03 -3.43
CA ARG A 32 -5.92 1.10 -3.11
C ARG A 32 -6.73 0.00 -3.79
N ARG A 33 -6.47 -0.29 -5.07
CA ARG A 33 -7.15 -1.36 -5.83
C ARG A 33 -6.77 -2.74 -5.30
N TYR A 34 -5.50 -2.93 -4.95
CA TYR A 34 -5.01 -4.15 -4.32
C TYR A 34 -5.69 -4.37 -2.96
N LEU A 35 -5.66 -3.39 -2.06
CA LEU A 35 -6.30 -3.46 -0.75
C LEU A 35 -7.80 -3.78 -0.86
N ARG A 36 -8.51 -3.14 -1.81
CA ARG A 36 -9.92 -3.44 -2.06
C ARG A 36 -10.13 -4.91 -2.45
N SER A 37 -9.25 -5.48 -3.27
CA SER A 37 -9.35 -6.88 -3.72
C SER A 37 -9.14 -7.85 -2.56
N ILE A 38 -8.06 -7.64 -1.78
CA ILE A 38 -7.67 -8.58 -0.72
C ILE A 38 -8.64 -8.58 0.48
N VAL A 39 -9.26 -7.43 0.80
CA VAL A 39 -10.25 -7.33 1.88
C VAL A 39 -11.50 -8.16 1.60
N HIS A 40 -11.81 -8.36 0.31
CA HIS A 40 -12.89 -9.25 -0.12
C HIS A 40 -12.41 -10.67 -0.40
N HIS A 41 -11.17 -11.03 -0.04
CA HIS A 41 -10.55 -12.33 -0.31
C HIS A 41 -10.49 -12.70 -1.80
N HIS A 42 -10.42 -11.70 -2.69
CA HIS A 42 -10.26 -11.91 -4.13
C HIS A 42 -8.80 -11.66 -4.54
N ARG A 43 -8.31 -12.46 -5.50
CA ARG A 43 -7.04 -12.19 -6.16
C ARG A 43 -7.12 -10.87 -6.95
N PRO A 44 -6.04 -10.08 -7.01
CA PRO A 44 -6.03 -8.82 -7.73
C PRO A 44 -6.28 -9.04 -9.23
N ASN A 45 -7.36 -8.45 -9.74
CA ASN A 45 -7.80 -8.62 -11.14
C ASN A 45 -7.27 -7.54 -12.09
N THR A 46 -7.06 -6.31 -11.61
CA THR A 46 -6.56 -5.20 -12.44
C THR A 46 -5.03 -5.23 -12.59
N ALA A 47 -4.51 -4.77 -13.73
CA ALA A 47 -3.07 -4.70 -14.00
C ALA A 47 -2.31 -3.93 -12.90
N LEU A 48 -2.82 -2.78 -12.46
CA LEU A 48 -2.21 -1.98 -11.38
C LEU A 48 -2.20 -2.70 -10.03
N ALA A 49 -3.27 -3.44 -9.71
CA ALA A 49 -3.32 -4.22 -8.47
C ALA A 49 -2.37 -5.42 -8.52
N ARG A 50 -2.21 -6.05 -9.68
CA ARG A 50 -1.23 -7.14 -9.89
C ARG A 50 0.20 -6.65 -9.81
N ALA A 51 0.50 -5.51 -10.44
CA ALA A 51 1.83 -4.88 -10.35
C ALA A 51 2.16 -4.54 -8.88
N TYR A 52 1.20 -3.97 -8.14
CA TYR A 52 1.38 -3.70 -6.72
C TYR A 52 1.51 -4.98 -5.89
N ALA A 53 0.78 -6.05 -6.21
CA ALA A 53 0.92 -7.34 -5.54
C ALA A 53 2.33 -7.92 -5.75
N TRP A 54 2.80 -7.94 -7.00
CA TRP A 54 4.16 -8.37 -7.36
C TRP A 54 5.23 -7.60 -6.60
N ARG A 55 5.10 -6.27 -6.48
CA ARG A 55 6.00 -5.43 -5.67
C ARG A 55 6.08 -5.88 -4.21
N LEU A 56 4.96 -6.30 -3.62
CA LEU A 56 4.88 -6.72 -2.22
C LEU A 56 5.36 -8.16 -1.97
N GLU A 57 5.59 -8.97 -3.00
CA GLU A 57 6.04 -10.36 -2.86
C GLU A 57 7.45 -10.46 -2.28
N ARG A 58 8.37 -9.62 -2.75
CA ARG A 58 9.77 -9.64 -2.34
C ARG A 58 10.32 -8.22 -2.26
N PRO A 59 11.19 -7.91 -1.29
CA PRO A 59 11.85 -6.60 -1.25
C PRO A 59 12.68 -6.34 -2.51
N ALA A 60 13.22 -7.40 -3.13
CA ALA A 60 13.92 -7.30 -4.41
C ALA A 60 13.03 -6.76 -5.54
N ASN A 61 11.74 -7.11 -5.58
CA ASN A 61 10.82 -6.61 -6.61
C ASN A 61 10.62 -5.10 -6.48
N ALA A 62 10.51 -4.59 -5.25
CA ALA A 62 10.47 -3.15 -5.00
C ALA A 62 11.77 -2.44 -5.43
N VAL A 63 12.93 -3.08 -5.25
CA VAL A 63 14.22 -2.54 -5.73
C VAL A 63 14.28 -2.53 -7.25
N ILE A 64 13.84 -3.61 -7.92
CA ILE A 64 13.77 -3.69 -9.39
C ILE A 64 12.86 -2.60 -9.92
N GLU A 65 11.66 -2.43 -9.35
CA GLU A 65 10.71 -1.39 -9.76
C GLU A 65 11.31 0.01 -9.62
N GLY A 66 11.93 0.32 -8.48
CA GLY A 66 12.63 1.60 -8.27
C GLY A 66 13.84 1.80 -9.17
N GLY A 67 14.58 0.73 -9.47
CA GLY A 67 15.69 0.73 -10.41
C GLY A 67 15.22 1.03 -11.84
N THR A 68 14.11 0.42 -12.29
CA THR A 68 13.54 0.70 -13.62
C THR A 68 13.09 2.15 -13.76
N MET A 69 12.51 2.75 -12.72
CA MET A 69 12.14 4.16 -12.72
C MET A 69 13.36 5.08 -12.74
N THR A 70 14.38 4.76 -11.93
CA THR A 70 15.64 5.51 -11.94
C THR A 70 16.30 5.45 -13.32
N ALA A 71 16.36 4.27 -13.94
CA ALA A 71 16.89 4.09 -15.28
C ALA A 71 16.11 4.89 -16.33
N LEU A 72 14.77 4.90 -16.24
CA LEU A 72 13.91 5.70 -17.12
C LEU A 72 14.19 7.21 -16.97
N VAL A 73 14.33 7.70 -15.74
CA VAL A 73 14.67 9.11 -15.47
C VAL A 73 16.02 9.45 -16.08
N ILE A 74 17.06 8.64 -15.83
CA ILE A 74 18.40 8.85 -16.39
C ILE A 74 18.34 8.85 -17.92
N PHE A 75 17.60 7.92 -18.51
CA PHE A 75 17.44 7.84 -19.96
C PHE A 75 16.78 9.08 -20.55
N LEU A 76 15.65 9.53 -19.98
CA LEU A 76 14.96 10.75 -20.43
C LEU A 76 15.83 11.99 -20.26
N MET A 77 16.58 12.06 -19.16
CA MET A 77 17.53 13.15 -18.92
C MET A 77 18.71 13.10 -19.89
N GLY A 78 19.25 11.92 -20.18
CA GLY A 78 20.32 11.73 -21.16
C GLY A 78 19.89 12.14 -22.57
N LEU A 79 18.66 11.79 -22.99
CA LEU A 79 18.09 12.26 -24.25
C LEU A 79 17.99 13.78 -24.28
N HIS A 80 17.51 14.41 -23.20
CA HIS A 80 17.45 15.87 -23.13
C HIS A 80 18.83 16.51 -23.16
N LEU A 81 19.81 15.94 -22.45
CA LEU A 81 21.18 16.44 -22.46
C LEU A 81 21.85 16.27 -23.84
N SER A 82 21.49 15.25 -24.61
CA SER A 82 22.04 15.02 -25.95
C SER A 82 21.71 16.13 -26.96
N THR A 83 20.70 16.96 -26.69
CA THR A 83 20.37 18.11 -27.55
C THR A 83 21.32 19.29 -27.34
N TYR A 84 22.16 19.27 -26.31
CA TYR A 84 23.16 20.29 -26.04
C TYR A 84 24.47 19.93 -26.72
N THR A 85 24.85 20.68 -27.76
CA THR A 85 26.03 20.41 -28.59
C THR A 85 27.34 20.97 -28.04
N ALA A 86 27.29 21.82 -27.02
CA ALA A 86 28.46 22.60 -26.59
C ALA A 86 28.95 22.27 -25.17
N GLU A 87 28.11 22.37 -24.13
CA GLU A 87 28.55 22.08 -22.75
C GLU A 87 27.35 21.65 -21.89
N ILE A 88 27.51 20.63 -21.04
CA ILE A 88 26.49 20.25 -20.04
C ILE A 88 26.63 21.21 -18.85
N PRO A 89 25.60 22.01 -18.52
CA PRO A 89 25.70 22.91 -17.39
C PRO A 89 25.77 22.11 -16.07
N LEU A 90 26.65 22.52 -15.16
CA LEU A 90 26.81 21.90 -13.83
C LEU A 90 25.46 21.82 -13.07
N THR A 91 24.57 22.79 -13.30
CA THR A 91 23.22 22.82 -12.73
C THR A 91 22.35 21.64 -13.16
N ALA A 92 22.47 21.17 -14.41
CA ALA A 92 21.75 19.99 -14.88
C ALA A 92 22.26 18.71 -14.20
N LEU A 93 23.58 18.58 -14.01
CA LEU A 93 24.17 17.47 -13.25
C LEU A 93 23.65 17.45 -11.80
N PHE A 94 23.52 18.63 -11.17
CA PHE A 94 22.95 18.75 -9.83
C PHE A 94 21.48 18.30 -9.76
N VAL A 95 20.64 18.73 -10.72
CA VAL A 95 19.23 18.32 -10.79
C VAL A 95 19.09 16.81 -10.97
N VAL A 96 19.88 16.22 -11.86
CA VAL A 96 19.89 14.77 -12.08
C VAL A 96 20.33 14.05 -10.81
N GLY A 97 21.41 14.52 -10.15
CA GLY A 97 21.88 13.95 -8.89
C GLY A 97 20.83 14.01 -7.78
N LEU A 98 20.15 15.14 -7.63
CA LEU A 98 19.06 15.30 -6.66
C LEU A 98 17.89 14.36 -6.97
N ALA A 99 17.48 14.26 -8.23
CA ALA A 99 16.44 13.33 -8.66
C ALA A 99 16.81 11.90 -8.28
N MET A 100 18.03 11.45 -8.63
CA MET A 100 18.52 10.11 -8.30
C MET A 100 18.52 9.84 -6.80
N ALA A 101 18.92 10.80 -5.97
CA ALA A 101 18.88 10.66 -4.51
C ALA A 101 17.45 10.48 -3.98
N LEU A 102 16.49 11.26 -4.49
CA LEU A 102 15.07 11.15 -4.11
C LEU A 102 14.47 9.80 -4.53
N TYR A 103 14.72 9.35 -5.76
CA TYR A 103 14.25 8.05 -6.26
C TYR A 103 14.86 6.88 -5.47
N THR A 104 16.17 6.95 -5.18
CA THR A 104 16.86 5.92 -4.40
C THR A 104 16.28 5.84 -2.98
N THR A 105 16.07 6.98 -2.33
CA THR A 105 15.49 7.05 -0.99
C THR A 105 14.06 6.49 -0.98
N SER A 106 13.24 6.86 -1.96
CA SER A 106 11.85 6.37 -2.10
C SER A 106 11.80 4.85 -2.31
N THR A 107 12.72 4.33 -3.13
CA THR A 107 12.86 2.90 -3.41
C THR A 107 13.29 2.15 -2.16
N LEU A 108 14.28 2.66 -1.44
CA LEU A 108 14.78 2.06 -0.20
C LEU A 108 13.69 2.02 0.88
N GLN A 109 12.97 3.13 1.10
CA GLN A 109 11.85 3.19 2.03
C GLN A 109 10.77 2.15 1.70
N THR A 110 10.48 1.98 0.42
CA THR A 110 9.56 0.95 -0.05
C THR A 110 10.08 -0.45 0.24
N ALA A 111 11.33 -0.75 -0.15
CA ALA A 111 11.92 -2.08 0.01
C ALA A 111 11.99 -2.48 1.48
N LEU A 112 12.34 -1.54 2.37
CA LEU A 112 12.29 -1.74 3.82
C LEU A 112 10.87 -2.01 4.32
N GLY A 113 9.87 -1.29 3.79
CA GLY A 113 8.46 -1.55 4.06
C GLY A 113 8.02 -2.97 3.67
N VAL A 114 8.41 -3.43 2.48
CA VAL A 114 8.13 -4.80 1.99
C VAL A 114 8.87 -5.85 2.82
N LYS A 115 10.13 -5.60 3.17
CA LYS A 115 10.90 -6.49 4.06
C LYS A 115 10.22 -6.65 5.41
N ARG A 116 9.76 -5.54 6.01
CA ARG A 116 9.01 -5.56 7.27
C ARG A 116 7.70 -6.34 7.14
N LEU A 117 6.92 -6.09 6.08
CA LEU A 117 5.68 -6.81 5.81
C LEU A 117 5.92 -8.32 5.70
N THR A 118 6.92 -8.73 4.93
CA THR A 118 7.27 -10.14 4.72
C THR A 118 7.70 -10.82 6.01
N SER A 119 8.47 -10.11 6.85
CA SER A 119 8.89 -10.61 8.17
C SER A 119 7.69 -10.81 9.10
N VAL A 120 6.78 -9.84 9.16
CA VAL A 120 5.54 -9.93 9.96
C VAL A 120 4.64 -11.05 9.44
N GLU A 121 4.50 -11.18 8.12
CA GLU A 121 3.73 -12.25 7.49
C GLU A 121 4.28 -13.63 7.86
N LYS A 122 5.60 -13.80 7.83
CA LYS A 122 6.24 -15.04 8.27
C LYS A 122 5.99 -15.31 9.75
N GLN A 123 6.17 -14.33 10.63
CA GLN A 123 5.91 -14.49 12.08
C GLN A 123 4.46 -14.90 12.39
N ILE A 124 3.49 -14.31 11.68
CA ILE A 124 2.07 -14.66 11.83
C ILE A 124 1.82 -16.08 11.33
N ALA A 125 2.36 -16.42 10.15
CA ALA A 125 2.23 -17.75 9.58
C ALA A 125 2.82 -18.82 10.51
N ASP A 126 4.04 -18.61 11.00
CA ASP A 126 4.73 -19.55 11.90
C ASP A 126 3.94 -19.73 13.21
N LYS A 127 3.41 -18.65 13.81
CA LYS A 127 2.62 -18.70 15.05
C LYS A 127 1.29 -19.47 14.89
N ILE A 128 0.61 -19.31 13.76
CA ILE A 128 -0.66 -20.00 13.50
C ILE A 128 -0.39 -21.46 13.12
N ASP A 129 0.61 -21.72 12.28
CA ASP A 129 0.89 -23.06 11.79
C ASP A 129 1.39 -24.00 12.89
N SER A 130 2.11 -23.47 13.89
CA SER A 130 2.53 -24.22 15.08
C SER A 130 1.42 -24.48 16.09
N SER A 131 0.22 -23.91 15.90
CA SER A 131 -0.92 -24.11 16.80
C SER A 131 -1.71 -25.37 16.43
N VAL A 132 -2.13 -26.13 17.44
CA VAL A 132 -3.08 -27.26 17.26
C VAL A 132 -4.43 -26.75 16.76
N ASP A 133 -4.91 -25.63 17.32
CA ASP A 133 -6.09 -24.90 16.83
C ASP A 133 -5.67 -23.68 16.03
N ARG A 134 -5.61 -23.84 14.71
CA ARG A 134 -5.21 -22.78 13.77
C ARG A 134 -6.24 -21.66 13.69
N ILE A 135 -7.53 -21.99 13.75
CA ILE A 135 -8.62 -21.01 13.65
C ILE A 135 -8.69 -20.19 14.94
N GLY A 136 -8.61 -20.83 16.11
CA GLY A 136 -8.55 -20.14 17.39
C GLY A 136 -7.35 -19.20 17.49
N SER A 137 -6.15 -19.65 17.09
CA SER A 137 -4.94 -18.81 17.06
C SER A 137 -5.11 -17.60 16.13
N ALA A 138 -5.67 -17.79 14.93
CA ALA A 138 -5.97 -16.70 14.00
C ALA A 138 -7.00 -15.72 14.60
N ARG A 139 -8.04 -16.22 15.27
CA ARG A 139 -9.06 -15.41 15.94
C ARG A 139 -8.47 -14.56 17.06
N THR A 140 -7.63 -15.12 17.93
CA THR A 140 -6.94 -14.39 18.99
C THR A 140 -6.07 -13.28 18.42
N LEU A 141 -5.32 -13.56 17.34
CA LEU A 141 -4.52 -12.55 16.66
C LEU A 141 -5.36 -11.40 16.08
N ILE A 142 -6.52 -11.71 15.49
CA ILE A 142 -7.44 -10.69 15.01
C ILE A 142 -7.97 -9.85 16.18
N ASP A 143 -8.37 -10.48 17.28
CA ASP A 143 -8.86 -9.77 18.46
C ASP A 143 -7.81 -8.85 19.10
N GLU A 144 -6.55 -9.30 19.17
CA GLU A 144 -5.42 -8.46 19.58
C GLU A 144 -5.25 -7.23 18.68
N LEU A 145 -5.44 -7.38 17.37
CA LEU A 145 -5.31 -6.29 16.41
C LEU A 145 -6.48 -5.31 16.43
N VAL A 146 -7.68 -5.78 16.80
CA VAL A 146 -8.85 -4.92 16.95
C VAL A 146 -8.73 -4.06 18.21
N GLY A 147 -8.19 -4.63 19.30
CA GLY A 147 -7.95 -3.91 20.55
C GLY A 147 -6.83 -2.87 20.46
N ARG A 148 -5.92 -2.97 19.48
CA ARG A 148 -4.80 -2.03 19.28
C ARG A 148 -5.12 -1.04 18.15
N ARG A 149 -4.97 0.26 18.43
CA ARG A 149 -5.27 1.37 17.49
C ARG A 149 -4.01 1.97 16.83
N SER A 150 -2.91 1.23 16.77
CA SER A 150 -1.59 1.74 16.39
C SER A 150 -1.28 1.60 14.89
N ARG A 151 -0.36 2.44 14.38
CA ARG A 151 0.11 2.39 12.99
C ARG A 151 0.78 1.05 12.63
N GLN A 152 1.38 0.34 13.60
CA GLN A 152 1.96 -0.99 13.38
C GLN A 152 0.90 -2.03 13.00
N ASP A 153 -0.37 -1.78 13.34
CA ASP A 153 -1.45 -2.72 13.09
C ASP A 153 -1.79 -2.79 11.60
N SER A 154 -1.56 -1.71 10.83
CA SER A 154 -1.80 -1.70 9.37
C SER A 154 -0.98 -2.74 8.60
N VAL A 155 0.28 -2.95 8.98
CA VAL A 155 1.16 -3.95 8.35
C VAL A 155 0.73 -5.37 8.74
N ARG A 156 0.32 -5.57 10.00
CA ARG A 156 -0.19 -6.86 10.48
C ARG A 156 -1.52 -7.23 9.83
N TRP A 157 -2.43 -6.27 9.69
CA TRP A 157 -3.67 -6.43 8.92
C TRP A 157 -3.38 -6.81 7.47
N LEU A 158 -2.48 -6.09 6.81
CA LEU A 158 -2.09 -6.39 5.43
C LEU A 158 -1.51 -7.80 5.31
N ALA A 159 -0.66 -8.21 6.25
CA ALA A 159 -0.10 -9.56 6.29
C ALA A 159 -1.19 -10.63 6.46
N LEU A 160 -2.14 -10.43 7.39
CA LEU A 160 -3.27 -11.36 7.59
C LEU A 160 -4.10 -11.53 6.31
N PHE A 161 -4.47 -10.43 5.64
CA PHE A 161 -5.22 -10.51 4.38
C PHE A 161 -4.43 -11.22 3.28
N ARG A 162 -3.09 -11.07 3.23
CA ARG A 162 -2.25 -11.81 2.29
C ARG A 162 -2.21 -13.31 2.58
N ILE A 163 -2.09 -13.69 3.85
CA ILE A 163 -2.13 -15.09 4.27
C ILE A 163 -3.49 -15.69 3.91
N ALA A 164 -4.58 -14.97 4.16
CA ALA A 164 -5.94 -15.39 3.84
C ALA A 164 -6.20 -15.62 2.34
N LEU A 165 -5.36 -15.07 1.46
CA LEU A 165 -5.44 -15.30 0.01
C LEU A 165 -4.71 -16.56 -0.46
N ARG A 166 -3.91 -17.20 0.40
CA ARG A 166 -3.17 -18.41 0.04
C ARG A 166 -4.11 -19.62 0.01
N ASP A 167 -4.00 -20.46 -1.01
CA ASP A 167 -4.75 -21.71 -1.12
C ASP A 167 -4.07 -22.83 -0.31
N THR A 168 -3.94 -22.57 1.00
CA THR A 168 -3.31 -23.47 1.97
C THR A 168 -4.21 -23.61 3.19
N PRO A 169 -4.11 -24.70 3.97
CA PRO A 169 -4.91 -24.86 5.19
C PRO A 169 -4.79 -23.65 6.13
N LEU A 170 -3.56 -23.10 6.27
CA LEU A 170 -3.30 -21.87 7.00
C LEU A 170 -4.12 -20.68 6.47
N GLY A 171 -4.08 -20.46 5.15
CA GLY A 171 -4.82 -19.37 4.52
C GLY A 171 -6.33 -19.50 4.70
N TRP A 172 -6.86 -20.73 4.66
CA TRP A 172 -8.29 -21.00 4.88
C TRP A 172 -8.68 -20.72 6.33
N SER A 173 -7.88 -21.18 7.31
CA SER A 173 -8.12 -20.88 8.73
C SER A 173 -8.14 -19.38 9.03
N VAL A 174 -7.21 -18.61 8.45
CA VAL A 174 -7.19 -17.14 8.62
C VAL A 174 -8.39 -16.49 7.94
N ARG A 175 -8.76 -16.94 6.73
CA ARG A 175 -9.93 -16.45 6.00
C ARG A 175 -11.22 -16.66 6.80
N ASP A 176 -11.40 -17.84 7.37
CA ASP A 176 -12.59 -18.18 8.16
C ASP A 176 -12.68 -17.32 9.42
N ALA A 177 -11.57 -17.14 10.14
CA ALA A 177 -11.52 -16.27 11.31
C ALA A 177 -11.84 -14.80 10.97
N LEU A 178 -11.34 -14.30 9.83
CA LEU A 178 -11.67 -12.95 9.33
C LEU A 178 -13.16 -12.82 8.97
N MET A 179 -13.73 -13.82 8.32
CA MET A 179 -15.14 -13.85 7.94
C MET A 179 -16.07 -13.95 9.15
N GLU A 180 -15.70 -14.74 10.17
CA GLU A 180 -16.43 -14.81 11.44
C GLU A 180 -16.46 -13.43 12.12
N LYS A 181 -15.30 -12.76 12.20
CA LYS A 181 -15.22 -11.42 12.81
C LYS A 181 -16.00 -10.38 12.04
N ARG A 182 -15.95 -10.40 10.71
CA ARG A 182 -16.78 -9.54 9.87
C ARG A 182 -18.27 -9.72 10.19
N LYS A 183 -18.77 -10.96 10.23
CA LYS A 183 -20.17 -11.26 10.58
C LYS A 183 -20.52 -10.77 11.98
N SER A 184 -19.59 -10.88 12.94
CA SER A 184 -19.82 -10.36 14.30
C SER A 184 -20.00 -8.85 14.34
N TRP A 185 -19.27 -8.10 13.51
CA TRP A 185 -19.42 -6.65 13.39
C TRP A 185 -20.68 -6.24 12.65
N GLU A 186 -21.04 -6.95 11.58
CA GLU A 186 -22.29 -6.71 10.85
C GLU A 186 -23.49 -6.87 11.79
N ARG A 187 -23.53 -7.95 12.59
CA ARG A 187 -24.58 -8.15 13.61
C ARG A 187 -24.58 -7.06 14.68
N ALA A 188 -23.41 -6.64 15.16
CA ALA A 188 -23.31 -5.57 16.16
C ALA A 188 -23.76 -4.19 15.60
N ALA A 189 -23.52 -3.95 14.32
CA ALA A 189 -24.00 -2.75 13.64
C ALA A 189 -25.52 -2.79 13.48
N GLU A 190 -26.08 -3.91 13.04
CA GLU A 190 -27.54 -4.11 12.91
C GLU A 190 -28.27 -3.91 14.24
N THR A 191 -27.76 -4.47 15.34
CA THR A 191 -28.34 -4.28 16.67
C THR A 191 -28.26 -2.83 17.13
N SER A 192 -27.15 -2.13 16.85
CA SER A 192 -27.01 -0.71 17.18
C SER A 192 -27.99 0.19 16.40
N ILE A 193 -28.24 -0.13 15.12
CA ILE A 193 -29.20 0.59 14.27
C ILE A 193 -30.63 0.30 14.74
N ALA A 194 -30.94 -0.96 15.06
CA ALA A 194 -32.24 -1.35 15.59
C ALA A 194 -32.53 -0.67 16.93
N ALA A 195 -31.56 -0.64 17.84
CA ALA A 195 -31.67 0.05 19.12
C ALA A 195 -31.89 1.56 18.94
N ARG A 196 -31.18 2.19 17.99
CA ARG A 196 -31.37 3.62 17.68
C ARG A 196 -32.77 3.91 17.12
N LYS A 197 -33.28 3.07 16.21
CA LYS A 197 -34.65 3.21 15.66
C LYS A 197 -35.73 3.00 16.73
N ALA A 198 -35.52 2.06 17.66
CA ALA A 198 -36.44 1.82 18.76
C ALA A 198 -36.48 3.01 19.75
N SER A 199 -35.33 3.65 20.01
CA SER A 199 -35.26 4.86 20.84
C SER A 199 -35.94 6.07 20.19
N ASP A 200 -35.85 6.21 18.87
CA ASP A 200 -36.43 7.34 18.11
C ASP A 200 -37.97 7.25 18.06
N ASN A 201 -38.51 6.04 17.89
CA ASN A 201 -39.96 5.78 17.94
C ASN A 201 -40.56 5.91 19.36
N GLY A 202 -39.74 5.84 20.41
CA GLY A 202 -40.15 6.07 21.79
C GLY A 202 -40.21 7.54 22.20
N GLN A 203 -39.81 8.46 21.33
CA GLN A 203 -39.76 9.91 21.57
C GLN A 203 -40.86 10.71 20.81
N GLN A 204 -41.95 10.07 20.39
CA GLN A 204 -43.21 10.79 20.15
C GLN A 204 -43.75 11.25 21.51
N GLY A 205 -43.37 12.47 21.91
CA GLY A 205 -43.82 13.13 23.14
C GLY A 205 -45.35 13.26 23.23
N PRO A 206 -45.88 13.49 24.45
CA PRO A 206 -47.31 13.41 24.73
C PRO A 206 -48.11 14.35 23.83
N SER A 207 -49.14 13.80 23.16
CA SER A 207 -50.16 14.59 22.48
C SER A 207 -50.85 15.46 23.52
N ILE A 208 -50.61 16.77 23.45
CA ILE A 208 -51.33 17.77 24.23
C ILE A 208 -52.76 17.79 23.67
N THR A 209 -53.68 17.13 24.37
CA THR A 209 -55.13 17.36 24.28
C THR A 209 -55.58 18.12 25.51
#